data_AF-A0A0D6KD95-F1
#
_entry.id   AF-A0A0D6KD95-F1
#
_cell.length_a   1.000
_cell.length_b   1.000
_cell.length_c   1.000
_cell.angle_alpha   90.00
_cell.angle_beta   90.00
_cell.angle_gamma   90.00
#
_symmetry.space_group_name_H-M   'P 1'
#
loop_
_entity.id
_entity.type
_entity.pdbx_description
1 polymer ?
#
loop_
_entity_poly.entity_id
_entity_poly.type
_entity_poly.pdbx_seq_one_letter_code
_entity_poly.pdbx_strand_id
1 'polypeptide(L)'
;MPKEMTVVEQVLASLGKMTWESYVKNRLPLLNLPKELLFALEQGSIEYTKARAIARMKNEKQRKSLLKAAIAQNLSLTQYALNQNMRKILNHKLEKS
;
A
#
# COMPACT_ATOMS: atom_id res chain seq x y z
N MET A 1 5.75 -5.96 31.90
CA MET A 1 5.21 -5.27 30.71
C MET A 1 5.40 -3.77 30.91
N PRO A 2 6.04 -3.04 29.97
CA PRO A 2 6.19 -1.59 30.08
C PRO A 2 4.83 -0.90 30.05
N LYS A 3 4.65 0.15 30.87
CA LYS A 3 3.38 0.86 31.06
C LYS A 3 2.79 1.42 29.75
N GLU A 4 3.62 1.83 28.79
CA GLU A 4 3.12 2.41 27.53
C GLU A 4 2.39 1.38 26.66
N MET A 5 2.81 0.12 26.70
CA MET A 5 2.22 -0.96 25.90
C MET A 5 0.78 -1.25 26.31
N THR A 6 0.49 -1.13 27.62
CA THR A 6 -0.85 -1.32 28.19
C THR A 6 -1.84 -0.26 27.73
N VAL A 7 -1.40 1.00 27.55
CA VAL A 7 -2.26 2.09 27.08
C VAL A 7 -2.66 1.88 25.63
N VAL A 8 -1.71 1.48 24.77
CA VAL A 8 -1.98 1.26 23.35
C VAL A 8 -2.93 0.07 23.15
N GLU A 9 -2.75 -1.01 23.91
CA GLU A 9 -3.68 -2.16 23.91
C GLU A 9 -5.10 -1.76 24.32
N GLN A 10 -5.26 -0.96 25.37
CA GLN A 10 -6.57 -0.51 25.83
C GLN A 10 -7.28 0.39 24.80
N VAL A 11 -6.55 1.28 24.13
CA VAL A 11 -7.09 2.14 23.07
C VAL A 11 -7.50 1.31 21.84
N LEU A 12 -6.70 0.33 21.43
CA LEU A 12 -7.05 -0.54 20.30
C LEU A 12 -8.23 -1.46 20.62
N ALA A 13 -8.28 -1.98 21.86
CA ALA A 13 -9.39 -2.78 22.34
C ALA A 13 -10.69 -1.97 22.39
N SER A 14 -10.66 -0.71 22.84
CA SER A 14 -11.84 0.15 22.91
C SER A 14 -12.38 0.54 21.52
N LEU A 15 -11.53 0.59 20.50
CA LEU A 15 -11.96 0.80 19.12
C LEU A 15 -12.66 -0.43 18.50
N GLY A 16 -12.49 -1.63 19.09
CA GLY A 16 -13.18 -2.86 18.69
C GLY A 16 -12.85 -3.38 17.28
N LYS A 17 -11.82 -2.81 16.61
CA LYS A 17 -11.51 -3.13 15.20
C LYS A 17 -10.39 -4.14 15.00
N MET A 18 -9.47 -4.30 15.96
CA MET A 18 -8.35 -5.26 15.89
C MET A 18 -7.58 -5.35 17.22
N THR A 19 -6.81 -6.43 17.41
CA THR A 19 -5.87 -6.58 18.53
C THR A 19 -4.54 -5.84 18.29
N TRP A 20 -3.78 -5.60 19.36
CA TRP A 20 -2.44 -5.03 19.29
C TRP A 20 -1.49 -5.82 18.39
N GLU A 21 -1.50 -7.15 18.46
CA GLU A 21 -0.66 -8.00 17.63
C GLU A 21 -1.06 -7.90 16.15
N SER A 22 -2.36 -7.82 15.86
CA SER A 22 -2.86 -7.62 14.50
C SER A 22 -2.47 -6.24 13.97
N TYR A 23 -2.50 -5.21 14.82
CA TYR A 23 -2.05 -3.86 14.48
C TYR A 23 -0.55 -3.84 14.16
N VAL A 24 0.29 -4.40 15.03
CA VAL A 24 1.74 -4.42 14.81
C VAL A 24 2.11 -5.23 13.56
N LYS A 25 1.44 -6.35 13.31
CA LYS A 25 1.72 -7.20 12.15
C LYS A 25 1.25 -6.60 10.83
N ASN A 26 0.11 -5.94 10.81
CA ASN A 26 -0.58 -5.55 9.56
C ASN A 26 -0.60 -4.04 9.30
N ARG A 27 -0.60 -3.21 10.35
CA ARG A 27 -0.71 -1.75 10.29
C ARG A 27 0.62 -1.05 10.51
N LEU A 28 1.47 -1.51 11.44
CA LEU A 28 2.79 -0.89 11.66
C LEU A 28 3.68 -0.88 10.40
N PRO A 29 3.72 -1.95 9.57
CA PRO A 29 4.46 -1.93 8.31
C PRO A 29 3.92 -0.92 7.29
N LEU A 30 2.71 -0.38 7.50
CA LEU A 30 2.16 0.69 6.64
C LEU A 30 2.81 2.04 6.87
N LEU A 31 3.35 2.29 8.05
CA LEU A 31 4.05 3.53 8.34
C LEU A 31 5.37 3.63 7.55
N ASN A 32 5.82 2.53 6.94
CA ASN A 32 6.98 2.50 6.05
C ASN A 32 6.62 2.61 4.56
N LEU A 33 5.38 2.98 4.22
CA LEU A 33 5.02 3.27 2.83
C LEU A 33 5.79 4.51 2.33
N PRO A 34 6.26 4.50 1.06
CA PRO A 34 6.68 5.71 0.38
C PRO A 34 5.62 6.81 0.52
N LYS A 35 6.04 8.05 0.77
CA LYS A 35 5.15 9.19 1.10
C LYS A 35 4.00 9.35 0.10
N GLU A 36 4.27 9.16 -1.18
CA GLU A 36 3.26 9.26 -2.25
C GLU A 36 2.14 8.21 -2.13
N LEU A 37 2.47 7.01 -1.64
CA LEU A 37 1.49 5.93 -1.44
C LEU A 37 0.71 6.13 -0.14
N LEU A 38 1.38 6.63 0.91
CA LEU A 38 0.72 6.96 2.17
C LEU A 38 -0.31 8.07 1.97
N PHE A 39 0.06 9.14 1.27
CA PHE A 39 -0.85 10.23 0.94
C PHE A 39 -2.08 9.74 0.15
N ALA A 40 -1.86 8.92 -0.90
CA ALA A 40 -2.98 8.37 -1.68
C ALA A 40 -3.89 7.45 -0.85
N LEU A 41 -3.32 6.69 0.10
CA LEU A 41 -4.08 5.82 1.00
C LEU A 41 -4.92 6.63 1.99
N GLU A 42 -4.37 7.69 2.57
CA GLU A 42 -5.06 8.59 3.50
C GLU A 42 -6.23 9.33 2.83
N GLN A 43 -6.09 9.69 1.55
CA GLN A 43 -7.16 10.31 0.76
C GLN A 43 -8.26 9.30 0.34
N GLY A 44 -8.08 8.00 0.60
CA GLY A 44 -9.01 6.97 0.12
C GLY A 44 -8.92 6.69 -1.39
N SER A 45 -7.93 7.27 -2.09
CA SER A 45 -7.75 7.15 -3.54
C SER A 45 -7.21 5.77 -3.96
N ILE A 46 -6.70 4.98 -3.02
CA ILE A 46 -6.18 3.65 -3.27
C ILE A 46 -6.42 2.75 -2.07
N GLU A 47 -6.78 1.48 -2.31
CA GLU A 47 -6.92 0.50 -1.25
C GLU A 47 -5.56 0.04 -0.69
N TYR A 48 -5.55 -0.37 0.58
CA TYR A 48 -4.38 -0.87 1.31
C TYR A 48 -3.56 -1.92 0.53
N THR A 49 -4.23 -2.91 -0.05
CA THR A 49 -3.57 -4.03 -0.74
C THR A 49 -2.84 -3.55 -2.00
N LYS A 50 -3.41 -2.57 -2.70
CA LYS A 50 -2.82 -1.89 -3.87
C LYS A 50 -1.61 -1.07 -3.47
N ALA A 51 -1.72 -0.23 -2.42
CA ALA A 51 -0.61 0.56 -1.93
C ALA A 51 0.60 -0.32 -1.53
N ARG A 52 0.34 -1.43 -0.82
CA ARG A 52 1.38 -2.37 -0.38
C ARG A 52 2.07 -3.09 -1.53
N ALA A 53 1.34 -3.48 -2.58
CA ALA A 53 1.92 -4.10 -3.76
C ALA A 53 2.84 -3.14 -4.51
N ILE A 54 2.39 -1.88 -4.69
CA ILE A 54 3.16 -0.83 -5.36
C ILE A 54 4.42 -0.44 -4.56
N ALA A 55 4.34 -0.45 -3.22
CA ALA A 55 5.47 -0.13 -2.34
C ALA A 55 6.68 -1.07 -2.48
N ARG A 56 6.47 -2.32 -2.94
CA ARG A 56 7.56 -3.28 -3.21
C ARG A 56 8.49 -2.83 -4.34
N MET A 57 8.06 -1.86 -5.14
CA MET A 57 8.83 -1.34 -6.26
C MET A 57 9.92 -0.39 -5.78
N LYS A 58 11.19 -0.78 -6.00
CA LYS A 58 12.35 0.01 -5.62
C LYS A 58 12.48 1.29 -6.46
N ASN A 59 12.21 1.23 -7.76
CA ASN A 59 12.31 2.38 -8.66
C ASN A 59 11.16 3.36 -8.42
N GLU A 60 11.48 4.55 -7.91
CA GLU A 60 10.51 5.60 -7.59
C GLU A 60 9.70 6.08 -8.79
N LYS A 61 10.34 6.28 -9.95
CA LYS A 61 9.67 6.79 -11.16
C LYS A 61 8.62 5.80 -11.67
N GLN A 62 8.96 4.51 -11.69
CA GLN A 62 8.01 3.45 -12.04
C GLN A 62 6.90 3.35 -11.00
N ARG A 63 7.23 3.45 -9.71
CA ARG A 63 6.26 3.38 -8.61
C ARG A 63 5.22 4.49 -8.69
N LYS A 64 5.65 5.75 -8.90
CA LYS A 64 4.76 6.90 -9.10
C LYS A 64 3.90 6.77 -10.34
N SER A 65 4.46 6.25 -11.44
CA SER A 65 3.71 6.00 -12.67
C SER A 65 2.60 4.97 -12.45
N LEU A 66 2.90 3.90 -11.72
CA LEU A 66 1.95 2.84 -11.41
C LEU A 66 0.86 3.31 -10.45
N LEU A 67 1.22 4.12 -9.43
CA LEU A 67 0.25 4.74 -8.54
C LEU A 67 -0.76 5.59 -9.30
N LYS A 68 -0.29 6.45 -10.21
CA LYS A 68 -1.19 7.26 -11.06
C LYS A 68 -2.14 6.39 -11.89
N ALA A 69 -1.63 5.32 -12.50
CA ALA A 69 -2.45 4.39 -13.27
C ALA A 69 -3.48 3.66 -12.40
N ALA A 70 -3.08 3.22 -11.20
CA ALA A 70 -3.95 2.52 -10.26
C ALA A 70 -5.12 3.38 -9.76
N ILE A 71 -4.87 4.66 -9.50
CA ILE A 71 -5.91 5.63 -9.12
C ILE A 71 -6.84 5.89 -10.31
N ALA A 72 -6.28 6.16 -11.50
CA ALA A 72 -7.06 6.55 -12.67
C ALA A 72 -7.99 5.43 -13.20
N GLN A 73 -7.55 4.18 -13.11
CA GLN A 73 -8.26 3.04 -13.71
C GLN A 73 -9.03 2.20 -12.69
N ASN A 74 -9.09 2.62 -11.42
CA ASN A 74 -9.66 1.87 -10.30
C ASN A 74 -9.29 0.36 -10.32
N LEU A 75 -8.05 0.05 -10.71
CA LEU A 75 -7.64 -1.30 -11.15
C LEU A 75 -8.00 -2.36 -10.11
N SER A 76 -8.70 -3.43 -10.52
CA SER A 76 -8.95 -4.59 -9.66
C SER A 76 -7.70 -5.47 -9.55
N LEU A 77 -7.43 -6.00 -8.36
CA LEU A 77 -6.20 -6.75 -8.08
C LEU A 77 -6.45 -8.26 -8.05
N THR A 78 -5.94 -8.95 -9.06
CA THR A 78 -5.25 -10.21 -8.77
C THR A 78 -3.74 -9.92 -8.82
N GLN A 79 -2.96 -10.44 -7.87
CA GLN A 79 -1.49 -10.29 -7.83
C GLN A 79 -0.84 -10.65 -9.20
N TYR A 80 -1.46 -11.60 -9.90
CA TYR A 80 -1.15 -11.99 -11.27
C TYR A 80 -1.44 -10.88 -12.31
N ALA A 81 -2.62 -10.25 -12.25
CA ALA A 81 -3.03 -9.20 -13.17
C ALA A 81 -2.17 -7.93 -13.05
N LEU A 82 -1.74 -7.57 -11.83
CA LEU A 82 -0.79 -6.47 -11.62
C LEU A 82 0.55 -6.77 -12.29
N ASN A 83 1.12 -7.96 -12.09
CA ASN A 83 2.37 -8.37 -12.72
C ASN A 83 2.26 -8.41 -14.26
N GLN A 84 1.11 -8.79 -14.80
CA GLN A 84 0.86 -8.79 -16.25
C GLN A 84 0.71 -7.37 -16.81
N ASN A 85 -0.03 -6.50 -16.14
CA ASN A 85 -0.16 -5.10 -16.53
C ASN A 85 1.19 -4.36 -16.42
N MET A 86 2.03 -4.74 -15.46
CA MET A 86 3.43 -4.29 -15.37
C MET A 86 4.24 -4.68 -16.60
N ARG A 87 4.16 -5.94 -17.05
CA ARG A 87 4.80 -6.39 -18.31
C ARG A 87 4.30 -5.59 -19.51
N LYS A 88 2.99 -5.36 -19.61
CA LYS A 88 2.40 -4.59 -20.71
C LYS A 88 2.87 -3.13 -20.72
N ILE A 89 2.91 -2.46 -19.57
CA ILE A 89 3.36 -1.07 -19.45
C ILE A 89 4.86 -0.94 -19.76
N LEU A 90 5.68 -1.91 -19.32
CA LEU A 90 7.11 -1.96 -19.65
C LEU A 90 7.33 -2.16 -21.15
N ASN A 91 6.62 -3.12 -21.77
CA ASN A 91 6.73 -3.37 -23.21
C ASN A 91 6.25 -2.17 -24.04
N HIS A 92 5.14 -1.53 -23.66
CA HIS A 92 4.62 -0.36 -24.40
C HIS A 92 5.52 0.88 -24.30
N LYS A 93 6.38 0.97 -23.29
CA LYS A 93 7.41 2.02 -23.17
C LYS A 93 8.67 1.73 -23.97
N LEU A 94 8.99 0.45 -24.22
CA LEU A 94 10.12 0.01 -25.03
C LEU A 94 9.83 0.13 -26.53
N GLU A 95 8.57 -0.04 -26.96
CA GLU A 95 8.16 0.12 -28.37
C GLU A 95 8.03 1.59 -28.82
N LYS A 96 8.05 2.54 -27.88
CA LYS A 96 7.90 3.98 -28.15
C LYS A 96 9.18 4.79 -27.88
N SER A 97 10.33 4.12 -27.79
CA SER A 97 11.64 4.74 -27.62
C SER A 97 12.61 4.26 -28.68
#